data_AF-A0A6M1ZK60-F1
#
_entry.id   AF-A0A6M1ZK60-F1
#
_cell.length_a   1.000
_cell.length_b   1.000
_cell.length_c   1.000
_cell.angle_alpha   90.00
_cell.angle_beta   90.00
_cell.angle_gamma   90.00
#
_symmetry.space_group_name_H-M   'P 1'
#
loop_
_entity.id
_entity.type
_entity.pdbx_description
1 polymer ?
#
loop_
_entity_poly.entity_id
_entity_poly.type
_entity_poly.pdbx_seq_one_letter_code
_entity_poly.pdbx_strand_id
1 'polypeptide(L)'
;PLRILDVAFLIFTVLCGLVAFPKDVSGVILILGACVVIGGLAWPLCTTVISNRAPAKMQGKIMGISQSMQASAMAISPIIGGLFDRVHIYLPFLVAAFASLIAGIIYFKAKV
;
A
#
# COMPACT_ATOMS: atom_id res chain seq x y z
N PRO A 1 15.35 9.19 1.32
CA PRO A 1 14.23 8.43 0.73
C PRO A 1 13.81 7.18 1.52
N LEU A 2 14.73 6.27 1.89
CA LEU A 2 14.39 5.01 2.58
C LEU A 2 13.67 5.21 3.93
N ARG A 3 14.20 6.07 4.82
CA ARG A 3 13.55 6.36 6.12
C ARG A 3 12.15 6.95 5.98
N ILE A 4 11.94 7.80 4.97
CA ILE A 4 10.63 8.42 4.70
C ILE A 4 9.65 7.36 4.20
N LEU A 5 10.11 6.44 3.36
CA LEU A 5 9.31 5.32 2.87
C LEU A 5 8.94 4.37 4.02
N ASP A 6 9.88 4.04 4.91
CA ASP A 6 9.62 3.20 6.10
C ASP A 6 8.48 3.78 6.95
N VAL A 7 8.56 5.07 7.26
CA VAL A 7 7.59 5.79 8.09
C VAL A 7 6.24 5.89 7.37
N ALA A 8 6.23 6.26 6.08
CA ALA A 8 5.01 6.34 5.29
C ALA A 8 4.30 4.98 5.23
N PHE A 9 5.05 3.89 5.07
CA PHE A 9 4.50 2.54 5.01
C PHE A 9 3.85 2.14 6.35
N LEU A 10 4.54 2.36 7.47
CA LEU A 10 4.00 2.07 8.81
C LEU A 10 2.75 2.90 9.12
N ILE A 11 2.78 4.20 8.81
CA ILE A 11 1.62 5.09 8.98
C ILE A 11 0.45 4.60 8.12
N PHE A 12 0.70 4.23 6.86
CA PHE A 12 -0.33 3.72 5.97
C PHE A 12 -0.98 2.44 6.51
N THR A 13 -0.19 1.47 7.00
CA THR A 13 -0.71 0.24 7.61
C THR A 13 -1.62 0.53 8.80
N VAL A 14 -1.20 1.45 9.68
CA VAL A 14 -2.00 1.85 10.86
C VAL A 14 -3.29 2.55 10.44
N LEU A 15 -3.21 3.49 9.50
CA LEU A 15 -4.39 4.22 9.02
C LEU A 15 -5.43 3.28 8.39
N CYS A 16 -5.00 2.31 7.56
CA CYS A 16 -5.91 1.31 7.00
C CYS A 16 -6.63 0.50 8.09
N GLY A 17 -5.96 0.14 9.17
CA GLY A 17 -6.57 -0.54 10.32
C GLY A 17 -7.54 0.36 11.08
N LEU A 18 -7.21 1.65 11.21
CA LEU A 18 -8.04 2.63 11.93
C LEU A 18 -9.37 2.94 11.23
N VAL A 19 -9.50 2.71 9.92
CA VAL A 19 -10.76 2.90 9.17
C VAL A 19 -11.90 2.04 9.72
N ALA A 20 -11.61 0.91 10.37
CA ALA A 20 -12.63 0.01 10.91
C ALA A 20 -13.31 0.49 12.20
N PHE A 21 -12.79 1.54 12.85
CA PHE A 21 -13.29 2.04 14.14
C PHE A 21 -14.34 3.16 14.07
N PRO A 22 -14.24 4.18 13.20
CA PRO A 22 -15.25 5.23 13.15
C PRO A 22 -16.59 4.68 12.67
N LYS A 23 -17.66 5.02 13.40
CA LYS A 23 -19.05 4.70 13.03
C LYS A 23 -19.70 5.82 12.20
N ASP A 24 -19.06 6.99 12.17
CA ASP A 24 -19.53 8.18 11.47
C ASP A 24 -18.83 8.33 10.12
N VAL A 25 -19.59 8.73 9.09
CA VAL A 25 -19.11 8.89 7.72
C VAL A 25 -17.97 9.91 7.63
N SER A 26 -18.05 11.02 8.36
CA SER A 26 -17.01 12.05 8.38
C SER A 26 -15.67 11.51 8.89
N GLY A 27 -15.69 10.63 9.89
CA GLY A 27 -14.49 9.98 10.42
C GLY A 27 -13.85 9.04 9.40
N VAL A 28 -14.66 8.25 8.70
CA VAL A 28 -14.21 7.37 7.62
C VAL A 28 -13.56 8.17 6.49
N ILE A 29 -14.20 9.24 6.02
CA ILE A 29 -13.68 10.10 4.94
C ILE A 29 -12.35 10.74 5.33
N LEU A 30 -12.21 11.23 6.56
CA LEU A 30 -10.98 11.86 7.03
C LEU A 30 -9.81 10.88 7.05
N ILE A 31 -10.02 9.67 7.60
CA ILE A 31 -8.98 8.64 7.65
C ILE A 31 -8.62 8.15 6.24
N LEU A 32 -9.61 7.94 5.36
CA LEU A 32 -9.35 7.58 3.96
C LEU A 32 -8.60 8.68 3.22
N GLY A 33 -8.93 9.95 3.45
CA GLY A 33 -8.18 11.08 2.92
C GLY A 33 -6.71 11.05 3.36
N ALA A 34 -6.45 10.77 4.65
CA ALA A 34 -5.10 10.59 5.15
C ALA A 34 -4.39 9.39 4.49
N CYS A 35 -5.06 8.26 4.28
CA CYS A 35 -4.51 7.11 3.55
C CYS A 35 -4.08 7.52 2.13
N VAL A 36 -4.90 8.28 1.41
CA VAL A 36 -4.60 8.74 0.05
C VAL A 36 -3.39 9.66 0.03
N VAL A 37 -3.28 10.61 0.97
CA VAL A 37 -2.12 11.50 1.07
C VAL A 37 -0.83 10.72 1.32
N ILE A 38 -0.84 9.83 2.31
CA ILE A 38 0.35 9.03 2.66
C ILE A 38 0.70 8.06 1.54
N GLY A 39 -0.29 7.39 0.94
CA GLY A 39 -0.09 6.50 -0.20
C GLY A 39 0.45 7.22 -1.44
N GLY A 40 -0.05 8.43 -1.71
CA GLY A 40 0.42 9.29 -2.79
C GLY A 40 1.88 9.73 -2.62
N LEU A 41 2.37 9.83 -1.40
CA LEU A 41 3.79 10.07 -1.10
C LEU A 41 4.63 8.79 -1.20
N ALA A 42 4.12 7.66 -0.69
CA ALA A 42 4.84 6.39 -0.67
C ALA A 42 5.14 5.85 -2.08
N TRP A 43 4.21 6.05 -3.02
CA TRP A 43 4.32 5.54 -4.39
C TRP A 43 5.55 6.02 -5.16
N PRO A 44 5.78 7.34 -5.37
CA PRO A 44 6.97 7.83 -6.06
C PRO A 44 8.26 7.49 -5.29
N LEU A 45 8.22 7.43 -3.95
CA LEU A 45 9.36 7.02 -3.14
C LEU A 45 9.74 5.55 -3.38
N CYS A 46 8.76 4.64 -3.44
CA CYS A 46 8.96 3.25 -3.82
C CYS A 46 9.60 3.14 -5.19
N THR A 47 9.02 3.79 -6.20
CA THR A 47 9.55 3.81 -7.57
C THR A 47 11.00 4.29 -7.63
N THR A 48 11.33 5.36 -6.90
CA THR A 48 12.70 5.89 -6.79
C THR A 48 13.66 4.90 -6.13
N VAL A 49 13.24 4.21 -5.08
CA VAL A 49 14.06 3.20 -4.39
C VAL A 49 14.33 2.00 -5.31
N ILE A 50 13.33 1.53 -6.04
CA ILE A 50 13.45 0.43 -7.00
C ILE A 50 14.41 0.83 -8.12
N SER A 51 14.25 2.01 -8.71
CA SER A 51 15.10 2.48 -9.81
C SER A 51 16.56 2.64 -9.38
N ASN A 52 16.81 3.18 -8.18
CA ASN A 52 18.16 3.42 -7.68
C ASN A 52 18.90 2.13 -7.28
N ARG A 53 18.17 1.07 -6.92
CA ARG A 53 18.76 -0.24 -6.61
C ARG A 53 18.95 -1.12 -7.85
N ALA A 54 18.31 -0.77 -8.97
CA ALA A 54 18.44 -1.50 -10.22
C ALA A 54 19.77 -1.16 -10.92
N PRO A 55 20.53 -2.16 -11.42
CA PRO A 55 21.68 -1.90 -12.28
C PRO A 55 21.25 -1.13 -13.54
N ALA A 56 22.05 -0.15 -13.97
CA ALA A 56 21.70 0.72 -15.11
C ALA A 56 21.29 -0.04 -16.38
N LYS A 57 21.97 -1.15 -16.69
CA LYS A 57 21.65 -2.01 -17.85
C LYS A 57 20.30 -2.74 -17.75
N MET A 58 19.75 -2.88 -16.55
CA MET A 58 18.52 -3.65 -16.27
C MET A 58 17.39 -2.80 -15.69
N GLN A 59 17.60 -1.50 -15.49
CA GLN A 59 16.64 -0.61 -14.85
C GLN A 59 15.28 -0.62 -15.55
N GLY A 60 15.26 -0.53 -16.89
CA GLY A 60 14.01 -0.61 -17.66
C GLY A 60 13.27 -1.94 -17.46
N LYS A 61 13.99 -3.06 -17.40
CA LYS A 61 13.41 -4.39 -17.15
C LYS A 61 12.83 -4.49 -15.74
N ILE A 62 13.57 -4.04 -14.72
CA ILE A 62 13.13 -4.08 -13.31
C ILE A 62 11.91 -3.18 -13.11
N MET A 63 11.92 -1.98 -13.68
CA MET A 63 10.79 -1.07 -13.64
C MET A 63 9.58 -1.64 -14.40
N GLY A 64 9.80 -2.28 -15.55
CA GLY A 64 8.76 -3.00 -16.28
C GLY A 64 8.09 -4.09 -15.44
N ILE A 65 8.89 -4.93 -14.76
CA ILE A 65 8.37 -5.96 -13.83
C ILE A 65 7.57 -5.31 -12.69
N SER A 66 8.07 -4.22 -12.10
CA SER A 66 7.35 -3.51 -11.04
C SER A 66 6.00 -2.98 -11.51
N GLN A 67 5.92 -2.44 -12.73
CA GLN A 67 4.66 -1.95 -13.31
C GLN A 67 3.71 -3.10 -13.67
N SER A 68 4.22 -4.23 -14.15
CA SER A 68 3.40 -5.43 -14.37
C SER A 68 2.79 -5.93 -13.06
N MET A 69 3.58 -6.04 -11.99
CA MET A 69 3.10 -6.42 -10.67
C MET A 69 2.02 -5.48 -10.14
N GLN A 70 2.21 -4.18 -10.33
CA GLN A 70 1.25 -3.16 -9.94
C GLN A 70 -0.07 -3.29 -10.70
N ALA A 71 -0.02 -3.45 -12.03
CA ALA A 71 -1.21 -3.66 -12.84
C ALA A 71 -1.99 -4.91 -12.40
N SER A 72 -1.28 -6.01 -12.11
CA SER A 72 -1.90 -7.22 -11.55
C SER A 72 -2.56 -6.96 -10.20
N ALA A 73 -1.89 -6.25 -9.29
CA ALA A 73 -2.45 -5.89 -8.00
C ALA A 73 -3.71 -5.02 -8.13
N MET A 74 -3.70 -4.05 -9.05
CA MET A 74 -4.85 -3.18 -9.35
C MET A 74 -6.01 -3.94 -10.00
N ALA A 75 -5.74 -5.00 -10.75
CA ALA A 75 -6.78 -5.85 -11.32
C ALA A 75 -7.41 -6.78 -10.28
N ILE A 76 -6.61 -7.29 -9.33
CA ILE A 76 -7.06 -8.22 -8.30
C ILE A 76 -7.76 -7.50 -7.13
N SER A 77 -7.33 -6.27 -6.79
CA SER A 77 -7.83 -5.57 -5.60
C SER A 77 -9.34 -5.29 -5.59
N PRO A 78 -10.03 -4.95 -6.71
CA PRO A 78 -11.48 -4.73 -6.70
C PRO A 78 -12.25 -6.03 -6.52
N ILE A 79 -11.71 -7.16 -7.00
CA ILE A 79 -12.30 -8.49 -6.83
C ILE A 79 -12.29 -8.86 -5.34
N ILE A 80 -11.14 -8.68 -4.69
CA ILE A 80 -11.00 -8.89 -3.24
C ILE A 80 -11.91 -7.92 -2.49
N GLY A 81 -11.82 -6.62 -2.77
CA GLY A 81 -12.61 -5.60 -2.10
C GLY A 81 -14.12 -5.85 -2.20
N GLY A 82 -14.63 -6.13 -3.41
CA GLY A 82 -16.04 -6.41 -3.65
C GLY A 82 -16.53 -7.70 -3.00
N LEU A 83 -15.69 -8.73 -2.87
CA LEU A 83 -16.05 -9.97 -2.18
C LEU A 83 -16.23 -9.74 -0.67
N PHE A 84 -15.31 -9.00 -0.06
CA PHE A 84 -15.34 -8.73 1.38
C PHE A 84 -16.38 -7.67 1.78
N ASP A 85 -16.66 -6.71 0.91
CA ASP A 85 -17.69 -5.67 1.13
C ASP A 85 -19.09 -6.27 1.32
N ARG A 86 -19.41 -7.35 0.60
CA ARG A 86 -20.68 -8.09 0.74
C ARG A 86 -20.91 -8.69 2.13
N VAL A 87 -19.83 -8.97 2.86
CA VAL A 87 -19.92 -9.52 4.22
C VAL A 87 -19.99 -8.41 5.25
N HIS A 88 -19.11 -7.40 5.13
CA HIS A 88 -19.13 -6.21 5.98
C HIS A 88 -18.34 -5.07 5.33
N ILE A 89 -18.88 -3.85 5.39
CA ILE A 89 -18.28 -2.65 4.80
C ILE A 89 -16.86 -2.32 5.31
N TYR A 90 -16.46 -2.86 6.47
CA TYR A 90 -15.14 -2.61 7.07
C TYR A 90 -14.10 -3.68 6.71
N LEU A 91 -14.52 -4.85 6.23
CA LEU A 91 -13.61 -5.96 5.92
C LEU A 91 -12.61 -5.64 4.79
N PRO A 92 -12.98 -4.94 3.70
CA PRO A 92 -12.00 -4.55 2.67
C PRO A 92 -10.82 -3.77 3.24
N PHE A 93 -11.07 -2.88 4.22
CA PHE A 93 -10.03 -2.07 4.86
C PHE A 93 -9.16 -2.88 5.80
N LEU A 94 -9.73 -3.83 6.56
CA LEU A 94 -8.97 -4.75 7.39
C LEU A 94 -8.09 -5.69 6.55
N VAL A 95 -8.60 -6.18 5.43
CA VAL A 95 -7.82 -6.97 4.47
C VAL A 95 -6.68 -6.14 3.88
N ALA A 96 -6.92 -4.88 3.54
CA ALA A 96 -5.87 -3.96 3.09
C ALA A 96 -4.81 -3.71 4.18
N ALA A 97 -5.22 -3.51 5.43
CA ALA A 97 -4.31 -3.34 6.57
C ALA A 97 -3.44 -4.60 6.78
N PHE A 98 -4.05 -5.78 6.71
CA PHE A 98 -3.34 -7.05 6.84
C PHE A 98 -2.35 -7.30 5.68
N ALA A 99 -2.78 -7.05 4.44
CA ALA A 99 -1.91 -7.16 3.27
C ALA A 99 -0.73 -6.17 3.34
N SER A 100 -1.01 -4.92 3.76
CA SER A 100 0.02 -3.91 4.00
C SER A 100 1.00 -4.38 5.09
N LEU A 101 0.51 -4.92 6.21
CA LEU A 101 1.35 -5.43 7.29
C LEU A 101 2.29 -6.55 6.80
N ILE A 102 1.78 -7.52 6.03
CA ILE A 102 2.60 -8.60 5.45
C ILE A 102 3.67 -8.02 4.53
N ALA A 103 3.28 -7.10 3.64
CA ALA A 103 4.23 -6.43 2.76
C ALA A 103 5.30 -5.65 3.54
N GLY A 104 4.94 -5.03 4.66
CA GLY A 104 5.88 -4.37 5.57
C GLY A 104 6.88 -5.36 6.17
N ILE A 105 6.41 -6.50 6.69
CA ILE A 105 7.27 -7.56 7.24
C ILE A 105 8.26 -8.06 6.18
N ILE A 106 7.79 -8.32 4.96
CA ILE A 106 8.64 -8.76 3.84
C ILE A 106 9.66 -7.68 3.51
N TYR A 107 9.22 -6.43 3.39
CA TYR A 107 10.07 -5.29 3.08
C TYR A 107 11.18 -5.11 4.12
N PHE A 108 10.86 -5.13 5.42
CA PHE A 108 11.85 -4.97 6.48
C PHE A 108 12.82 -6.14 6.54
N LYS A 109 12.36 -7.38 6.28
CA LYS A 109 13.27 -8.55 6.18
C LYS A 109 14.20 -8.48 4.98
N ALA A 110 13.71 -8.05 3.82
CA ALA A 110 14.50 -7.96 2.59
C ALA A 110 15.42 -6.72 2.54
N LYS A 111 15.25 -5.79 3.48
CA LYS A 111 16.11 -4.61 3.63
C LYS A 111 17.38 -4.91 4.44
N VAL A 112 17.37 -5.97 5.27
CA VAL A 112 18.54 -6.54 5.96
C VAL A 112 19.40 -7.29 4.94
#